data_AF-A0A346S2I6-F1
#
_entry.id   AF-A0A346S2I6-F1
#
_cell.length_a   1.000
_cell.length_b   1.000
_cell.length_c   1.000
_cell.angle_alpha   90.00
_cell.angle_beta   90.00
_cell.angle_gamma   90.00
#
_symmetry.space_group_name_H-M   'P 1'
#
loop_
_entity.id
_entity.type
_entity.pdbx_description
1 polymer ?
#
loop_
_entity_poly.entity_id
_entity_poly.type
_entity_poly.pdbx_seq_one_letter_code
_entity_poly.pdbx_strand_id
1 'polypeptide(L)'
;MAAEPSIRIKGNGLRGNTMSIKTLVVSLCVFLLLGCSDHTESEEPTYGPDPSYRSISVVVPQHYDAWVETFILESVSGEIGWRAPIGIITCCWKHPSGKNAEWQAMPGLVLIKWFSFAEQQSYRALIKLENAREIEDKMKQITKLERYGNILEVPRYNLVFGLAPGGTVVVWIMNGAENAIEVGRYEATPYDHKKEGEVYTRRTESYLERQGDFLQENGIRYDGW
;
A
#
# COMPACT_ATOMS: atom_id res chain seq x y z
N MET A 1 -32.93 29.77 -59.03
CA MET A 1 -32.78 30.86 -60.02
C MET A 1 -31.66 31.74 -59.51
N ALA A 2 -30.54 31.83 -60.26
CA ALA A 2 -29.31 32.63 -60.02
C ALA A 2 -28.51 32.27 -58.73
N ALA A 3 -27.17 32.28 -58.67
CA ALA A 3 -26.14 32.82 -59.54
C ALA A 3 -24.81 32.02 -59.43
N GLU A 4 -24.03 32.05 -60.52
CA GLU A 4 -22.59 31.70 -60.63
C GLU A 4 -21.70 32.74 -59.88
N PRO A 5 -20.42 32.47 -59.51
CA PRO A 5 -19.34 32.40 -60.50
C PRO A 5 -18.10 31.52 -60.21
N SER A 6 -17.43 31.23 -61.33
CA SER A 6 -16.07 30.70 -61.55
C SER A 6 -14.93 31.48 -60.90
N ILE A 7 -13.89 30.78 -60.41
CA ILE A 7 -12.49 31.25 -60.48
C ILE A 7 -11.56 30.10 -60.91
N ARG A 8 -10.84 30.38 -61.99
CA ARG A 8 -9.72 29.65 -62.59
C ARG A 8 -8.41 30.01 -61.86
N ILE A 9 -7.59 29.02 -61.46
CA ILE A 9 -6.17 29.24 -61.20
C ILE A 9 -5.31 28.37 -62.14
N LYS A 10 -4.33 29.06 -62.71
CA LYS A 10 -3.34 28.65 -63.71
C LYS A 10 -2.35 27.63 -63.10
N GLY A 11 -1.75 26.84 -63.98
CA GLY A 11 -0.98 25.65 -63.62
C GLY A 11 0.37 25.90 -62.98
N ASN A 12 1.01 24.80 -62.60
CA ASN A 12 2.44 24.61 -62.73
C ASN A 12 2.70 23.12 -62.90
N GLY A 13 3.46 22.77 -63.93
CA GLY A 13 3.81 21.39 -64.25
C GLY A 13 4.62 20.77 -63.11
N LEU A 14 4.04 19.77 -62.45
CA LEU A 14 4.80 18.84 -61.63
C LEU A 14 5.43 17.82 -62.58
N ARG A 15 6.67 18.12 -62.95
CA ARG A 15 7.61 17.16 -63.52
C ARG A 15 7.70 16.03 -62.49
N GLY A 16 7.09 14.89 -62.81
CA GLY A 16 7.17 13.69 -61.97
C GLY A 16 8.63 13.26 -61.89
N ASN A 17 9.28 13.54 -60.77
CA ASN A 17 10.49 12.83 -60.41
C ASN A 17 10.06 11.43 -60.00
N THR A 18 10.22 10.47 -60.91
CA THR A 18 10.20 9.04 -60.57
C THR A 18 11.37 8.77 -59.63
N MET A 19 11.14 8.96 -58.33
CA MET A 19 12.05 8.45 -57.32
C MET A 19 12.05 6.92 -57.45
N SER A 20 13.18 6.38 -57.86
CA SER A 20 13.40 4.93 -57.92
C SER A 20 13.08 4.32 -56.56
N ILE A 21 12.36 3.19 -56.57
CA ILE A 21 12.06 2.40 -55.36
C ILE A 21 13.32 2.14 -54.53
N LYS A 22 14.50 2.05 -55.17
CA LYS A 22 15.78 1.90 -54.49
C LYS A 22 16.14 3.11 -53.61
N THR A 23 15.82 4.33 -54.03
CA THR A 23 16.07 5.56 -53.26
C THR A 23 15.10 5.71 -52.09
N LEU A 24 13.87 5.21 -52.24
CA LEU A 24 12.85 5.21 -51.19
C LEU A 24 13.16 4.17 -50.10
N VAL A 25 13.73 3.03 -50.46
CA VAL A 25 14.21 2.00 -49.52
C VAL A 25 15.42 2.48 -48.73
N VAL A 26 16.37 3.18 -49.36
CA VAL A 26 17.55 3.73 -48.66
C VAL A 26 17.15 4.84 -47.68
N SER A 27 16.16 5.67 -48.03
CA SER A 27 15.65 6.71 -47.13
C SER A 27 14.90 6.14 -45.93
N LEU A 28 14.19 5.02 -46.08
CA LEU A 28 13.50 4.35 -44.98
C LEU A 28 14.48 3.67 -44.00
N CYS A 29 15.60 3.15 -44.51
CA CYS A 29 16.65 2.54 -43.67
C CYS A 29 17.39 3.57 -42.79
N VAL A 30 17.53 4.83 -43.23
CA VAL A 30 18.18 5.87 -42.41
C VAL A 30 17.26 6.36 -41.28
N PHE A 31 15.93 6.34 -41.46
CA PHE A 31 15.00 6.67 -40.38
C PHE A 31 14.85 5.57 -39.32
N LEU A 32 15.17 4.31 -39.65
CA LEU A 32 15.10 3.19 -38.70
C LEU A 32 16.33 3.06 -37.79
N LEU A 33 17.40 3.81 -38.04
CA LEU A 33 18.66 3.74 -37.27
C LEU A 33 18.86 4.86 -36.24
N LEU A 34 17.90 5.78 -36.10
CA LEU A 34 17.91 6.85 -35.08
C LEU A 34 17.01 6.56 -33.87
N GLY A 35 16.63 5.30 -33.67
CA GLY A 35 15.66 4.87 -32.65
C GLY A 35 16.20 3.91 -31.61
N CYS A 36 17.34 4.21 -30.97
CA CYS A 36 17.64 3.67 -29.65
C CYS A 36 18.01 4.83 -28.73
N SER A 37 16.99 5.52 -28.21
CA SER A 37 17.15 6.13 -26.91
C SER A 37 17.30 4.97 -25.94
N ASP A 38 18.50 4.75 -25.42
CA ASP A 38 18.66 4.00 -24.17
C ASP A 38 17.80 4.72 -23.14
N HIS A 39 16.56 4.27 -22.97
CA HIS A 39 15.89 4.41 -21.69
C HIS A 39 16.70 3.55 -20.74
N THR A 40 17.75 4.16 -20.18
CA THR A 40 18.12 3.87 -18.82
C THR A 40 16.91 4.28 -18.00
N GLU A 41 15.95 3.36 -17.85
CA GLU A 41 15.14 3.35 -16.64
C GLU A 41 16.17 3.31 -15.52
N SER A 42 16.45 4.47 -14.93
CA SER A 42 17.04 4.50 -13.61
C SER A 42 16.17 3.57 -12.78
N GLU A 43 16.75 2.50 -12.23
CA GLU A 43 16.07 1.68 -11.25
C GLU A 43 15.62 2.62 -10.14
N GLU A 44 14.36 3.08 -10.22
CA GLU A 44 13.79 3.89 -9.16
C GLU A 44 13.84 3.00 -7.92
N PRO A 45 14.40 3.49 -6.81
CA PRO A 45 14.43 2.74 -5.57
C PRO A 45 13.05 2.14 -5.31
N THR A 46 12.99 0.82 -5.19
CA THR A 46 11.77 0.07 -4.84
C THR A 46 11.13 0.59 -3.53
N TYR A 47 11.91 1.38 -2.77
CA TYR A 47 11.48 2.23 -1.67
C TYR A 47 12.08 3.64 -1.83
N GLY A 48 11.36 4.53 -2.55
CA GLY A 48 11.49 5.99 -2.51
C GLY A 48 12.61 6.61 -3.37
N PRO A 49 12.20 7.41 -4.38
CA PRO A 49 12.36 8.86 -4.30
C PRO A 49 11.10 9.62 -4.80
N ASP A 50 9.95 8.94 -4.80
CA ASP A 50 8.65 9.57 -5.03
C ASP A 50 8.01 10.01 -3.70
N PRO A 51 7.74 11.32 -3.47
CA PRO A 51 6.97 11.81 -2.31
C PRO A 51 5.52 11.26 -2.23
N SER A 52 5.07 10.51 -3.24
CA SER A 52 3.75 9.87 -3.30
C SER A 52 3.69 8.47 -2.68
N TYR A 53 4.80 7.74 -2.53
CA TYR A 53 4.74 6.38 -1.99
C TYR A 53 4.21 6.42 -0.56
N ARG A 54 3.04 5.81 -0.37
CA ARG A 54 2.38 5.64 0.92
C ARG A 54 1.84 4.22 1.00
N SER A 55 1.88 3.66 2.19
CA SER A 55 1.43 2.29 2.45
C SER A 55 0.61 2.22 3.72
N ILE A 56 -0.28 1.24 3.74
CA ILE A 56 -1.09 0.90 4.90
C ILE A 56 -0.65 -0.48 5.37
N SER A 57 -0.25 -0.58 6.63
CA SER A 57 0.32 -1.80 7.21
C SER A 57 -0.55 -2.29 8.36
N VAL A 58 -0.62 -3.61 8.54
CA VAL A 58 -1.19 -4.24 9.73
C VAL A 58 -0.11 -5.06 10.42
N VAL A 59 0.03 -4.89 11.72
CA VAL A 59 1.12 -5.47 12.52
C VAL A 59 0.59 -5.99 13.86
N VAL A 60 1.33 -6.92 14.46
CA VAL A 60 1.02 -7.52 15.77
C VAL A 60 2.27 -7.48 16.68
N PRO A 61 2.12 -7.56 18.01
CA PRO A 61 3.21 -7.87 18.91
C PRO A 61 3.87 -9.21 18.61
N GLN A 62 5.12 -9.36 19.06
CA GLN A 62 5.77 -10.67 19.03
C GLN A 62 4.94 -11.70 19.81
N HIS A 63 4.95 -12.94 19.32
CA HIS A 63 4.23 -14.07 19.90
C HIS A 63 2.69 -13.95 19.85
N TYR A 64 2.12 -12.93 19.19
CA TYR A 64 0.67 -12.72 19.05
C TYR A 64 0.22 -12.82 17.58
N ASP A 65 0.66 -13.87 16.87
CA ASP A 65 0.27 -14.04 15.46
C ASP A 65 -1.25 -13.90 15.29
N ALA A 66 -1.68 -13.24 14.21
CA ALA A 66 -3.08 -13.03 13.90
C ALA A 66 -3.39 -13.33 12.43
N TRP A 67 -4.63 -13.71 12.15
CA TRP A 67 -5.15 -13.83 10.80
C TRP A 67 -6.17 -12.72 10.54
N VAL A 68 -5.80 -11.76 9.70
CA VAL A 68 -6.69 -10.67 9.28
C VAL A 68 -7.61 -11.16 8.16
N GLU A 69 -8.88 -11.38 8.50
CA GLU A 69 -9.92 -11.88 7.59
C GLU A 69 -10.48 -10.79 6.68
N THR A 70 -10.62 -9.59 7.23
CA THR A 70 -11.29 -8.47 6.59
C THR A 70 -10.51 -7.22 6.91
N PHE A 71 -10.18 -6.46 5.87
CA PHE A 71 -9.65 -5.12 6.00
C PHE A 71 -10.21 -4.28 4.87
N ILE A 72 -11.18 -3.44 5.22
CA ILE A 72 -11.92 -2.58 4.29
C ILE A 72 -11.69 -1.14 4.73
N LEU A 73 -11.42 -0.28 3.76
CA LEU A 73 -11.13 1.12 3.98
C LEU A 73 -12.05 1.96 3.10
N GLU A 74 -12.53 3.07 3.66
CA GLU A 74 -13.24 4.11 2.93
C GLU A 74 -12.51 5.43 3.11
N SER A 75 -12.29 6.14 2.00
CA SER A 75 -11.58 7.41 2.00
C SER A 75 -12.32 8.46 2.82
N VAL A 76 -11.58 9.46 3.31
CA VAL A 76 -12.18 10.62 3.99
C VAL A 76 -13.12 11.43 3.07
N SER A 77 -12.99 11.32 1.74
CA SER A 77 -13.95 11.92 0.79
C SER A 77 -15.21 11.08 0.61
N GLY A 78 -15.20 9.80 1.00
CA GLY A 78 -16.29 8.84 0.76
C GLY A 78 -16.38 8.33 -0.68
N GLU A 79 -15.51 8.80 -1.58
CA GLU A 79 -15.57 8.49 -3.01
C GLU A 79 -14.82 7.19 -3.37
N ILE A 80 -13.88 6.77 -2.53
CA ILE A 80 -13.01 5.63 -2.78
C ILE A 80 -13.13 4.65 -1.60
N GLY A 81 -13.64 3.46 -1.87
CA GLY A 81 -13.66 2.34 -0.93
C GLY A 81 -12.89 1.16 -1.49
N TRP A 82 -12.02 0.53 -0.70
CA TRP A 82 -11.21 -0.60 -1.16
C TRP A 82 -11.00 -1.67 -0.08
N ARG A 83 -10.58 -2.85 -0.54
CA ARG A 83 -10.25 -3.99 0.32
C ARG A 83 -8.77 -4.28 0.24
N ALA A 84 -8.16 -4.58 1.37
CA ALA A 84 -6.75 -4.89 1.49
C ALA A 84 -6.59 -6.31 2.07
N PRO A 85 -6.42 -7.37 1.25
CA PRO A 85 -6.30 -8.72 1.76
C PRO A 85 -4.93 -8.92 2.45
N ILE A 86 -4.91 -8.85 3.78
CA ILE A 86 -3.70 -9.02 4.58
C ILE A 86 -3.44 -10.53 4.86
N GLY A 87 -4.36 -11.24 5.53
CA GLY A 87 -4.15 -12.63 5.93
C GLY A 87 -3.26 -12.76 7.16
N ILE A 88 -2.33 -13.73 7.18
CA ILE A 88 -1.47 -13.98 8.36
C ILE A 88 -0.45 -12.85 8.59
N ILE A 89 -0.35 -12.42 9.85
CA ILE A 89 0.62 -11.45 10.35
C ILE A 89 1.26 -12.02 11.62
N THR A 90 2.59 -12.00 11.68
CA THR A 90 3.35 -12.64 12.77
C THR A 90 4.21 -11.67 13.58
N CYS A 91 4.46 -10.46 13.04
CA CYS A 91 5.52 -9.55 13.53
C CYS A 91 5.58 -8.27 12.67
N CYS A 92 6.10 -7.12 13.11
CA CYS A 92 6.33 -6.63 14.47
C CYS A 92 6.15 -5.10 14.50
N TRP A 93 5.72 -4.50 15.61
CA TRP A 93 5.55 -3.04 15.71
C TRP A 93 6.80 -2.20 15.44
N LYS A 94 7.98 -2.66 15.88
CA LYS A 94 9.23 -1.92 15.71
C LYS A 94 9.82 -2.00 14.30
N HIS A 95 9.44 -3.04 13.56
CA HIS A 95 9.88 -3.25 12.19
C HIS A 95 8.66 -3.81 11.47
N PRO A 96 7.78 -2.95 10.93
CA PRO A 96 6.67 -3.39 10.12
C PRO A 96 7.21 -4.08 8.85
N SER A 97 7.60 -5.35 9.00
CA SER A 97 8.03 -6.26 7.95
C SER A 97 6.87 -7.20 7.71
N GLY A 98 5.87 -6.69 6.98
CA GLY A 98 4.60 -7.36 6.86
C GLY A 98 3.97 -7.14 5.51
N LYS A 99 2.78 -7.72 5.37
CA LYS A 99 1.93 -7.45 4.24
C LYS A 99 1.32 -6.08 4.38
N ASN A 100 1.50 -5.29 3.34
CA ASN A 100 1.03 -3.92 3.26
C ASN A 100 0.06 -3.81 2.09
N ALA A 101 -0.84 -2.85 2.18
CA ALA A 101 -1.63 -2.40 1.05
C ALA A 101 -1.05 -1.10 0.52
N GLU A 102 -1.09 -0.95 -0.80
CA GLU A 102 -0.84 0.33 -1.44
C GLU A 102 -1.91 1.33 -1.01
N TRP A 103 -1.47 2.56 -0.82
CA TRP A 103 -2.35 3.65 -0.47
C TRP A 103 -3.16 4.11 -1.68
N GLN A 104 -4.47 3.91 -1.63
CA GLN A 104 -5.38 4.40 -2.68
C GLN A 104 -5.88 5.82 -2.35
N ALA A 105 -6.18 6.08 -1.07
CA ALA A 105 -6.61 7.38 -0.55
C ALA A 105 -6.42 7.41 0.97
N MET A 106 -6.45 8.60 1.60
CA MET A 106 -6.46 8.69 3.06
C MET A 106 -7.76 8.10 3.61
N PRO A 107 -7.72 7.02 4.42
CA PRO A 107 -8.93 6.46 4.98
C PRO A 107 -9.51 7.37 6.06
N GLY A 108 -10.84 7.52 6.07
CA GLY A 108 -11.59 8.12 7.17
C GLY A 108 -12.31 7.06 8.01
N LEU A 109 -12.68 5.92 7.40
CA LEU A 109 -13.33 4.80 8.05
C LEU A 109 -12.63 3.49 7.68
N VAL A 110 -12.42 2.63 8.67
CA VAL A 110 -11.72 1.37 8.50
C VAL A 110 -12.47 0.27 9.25
N LEU A 111 -12.83 -0.80 8.56
CA LEU A 111 -13.33 -2.03 9.15
C LEU A 111 -12.23 -3.08 9.11
N ILE A 112 -11.79 -3.54 10.28
CA ILE A 112 -10.83 -4.63 10.41
C ILE A 112 -11.43 -5.78 11.23
N LYS A 113 -11.25 -7.01 10.75
CA LYS A 113 -11.59 -8.25 11.47
C LYS A 113 -10.41 -9.19 11.46
N TRP A 114 -10.11 -9.76 12.61
CA TRP A 114 -9.02 -10.71 12.73
C TRP A 114 -9.34 -11.84 13.72
N PHE A 115 -8.60 -12.93 13.60
CA PHE A 115 -8.55 -14.01 14.57
C PHE A 115 -7.18 -13.98 15.26
N SER A 116 -7.20 -13.93 16.59
CA SER A 116 -6.02 -14.04 17.45
C SER A 116 -5.71 -15.51 17.71
N PHE A 117 -4.54 -15.99 17.28
CA PHE A 117 -4.15 -17.38 17.57
C PHE A 117 -3.77 -17.58 19.04
N ALA A 118 -3.25 -16.55 19.71
CA ALA A 118 -2.93 -16.63 21.14
C ALA A 118 -4.19 -16.80 22.00
N GLU A 119 -5.22 -16.01 21.71
CA GLU A 119 -6.44 -15.94 22.52
C GLU A 119 -7.54 -16.88 22.03
N GLN A 120 -7.36 -17.51 20.85
CA GLN A 120 -8.41 -18.26 20.17
C GLN A 120 -9.72 -17.46 20.01
N GLN A 121 -9.58 -16.16 19.77
CA GLN A 121 -10.69 -15.20 19.78
C GLN A 121 -10.69 -14.36 18.49
N SER A 122 -11.87 -14.18 17.91
CA SER A 122 -12.08 -13.23 16.82
C SER A 122 -12.48 -11.85 17.32
N TYR A 123 -11.96 -10.82 16.66
CA TYR A 123 -12.19 -9.42 16.99
C TYR A 123 -12.58 -8.63 15.74
N ARG A 124 -13.46 -7.64 15.94
CA ARG A 124 -13.86 -6.69 14.91
C ARG A 124 -13.78 -5.27 15.45
N ALA A 125 -13.10 -4.38 14.74
CA ALA A 125 -13.11 -2.95 15.00
C ALA A 125 -13.65 -2.17 13.80
N LEU A 126 -14.51 -1.20 14.07
CA LEU A 126 -14.87 -0.13 13.14
C LEU A 126 -14.18 1.15 13.62
N ILE A 127 -13.12 1.52 12.93
CA ILE A 127 -12.23 2.61 13.30
C ILE A 127 -12.60 3.83 12.47
N LYS A 128 -12.90 4.94 13.14
CA LYS A 128 -13.08 6.24 12.50
C LYS A 128 -11.89 7.13 12.83
N LEU A 129 -11.16 7.53 11.78
CA LEU A 129 -10.04 8.47 11.87
C LEU A 129 -10.60 9.89 11.80
N GLU A 130 -11.12 10.40 12.91
CA GLU A 130 -11.82 11.71 12.97
C GLU A 130 -10.96 12.87 12.44
N ASN A 131 -9.64 12.80 12.65
CA ASN A 131 -8.66 13.78 12.20
C ASN A 131 -7.84 13.30 10.99
N ALA A 132 -8.42 12.48 10.10
CA ALA A 132 -7.72 11.89 8.96
C ALA A 132 -6.96 12.92 8.09
N ARG A 133 -7.52 14.12 7.88
CA ARG A 133 -6.84 15.19 7.12
C ARG A 133 -5.59 15.72 7.84
N GLU A 134 -5.69 15.95 9.14
CA GLU A 134 -4.55 16.40 9.94
C GLU A 134 -3.46 15.31 10.03
N ILE A 135 -3.88 14.04 10.14
CA ILE A 135 -2.98 12.90 10.08
C ILE A 135 -2.25 12.88 8.72
N GLU A 136 -2.99 13.03 7.62
CA GLU A 136 -2.42 13.09 6.27
C GLU A 136 -1.40 14.25 6.13
N ASP A 137 -1.69 15.41 6.71
CA ASP A 137 -0.76 16.54 6.70
C ASP A 137 0.49 16.28 7.56
N LYS A 138 0.34 15.64 8.72
CA LYS A 138 1.48 15.20 9.53
C LYS A 138 2.33 14.14 8.80
N MET A 139 1.71 13.30 7.98
CA MET A 139 2.43 12.31 7.18
C MET A 139 3.36 12.95 6.15
N LYS A 140 2.97 14.09 5.57
CA LYS A 140 3.77 14.85 4.58
C LYS A 140 5.02 15.49 5.20
N GLN A 141 5.12 15.59 6.53
CA GLN A 141 6.28 16.19 7.19
C GLN A 141 7.51 15.30 7.02
N ILE A 142 8.60 15.89 6.52
CA ILE A 142 9.90 15.23 6.37
C ILE A 142 10.47 14.88 7.75
N THR A 143 10.98 13.66 7.88
CA THR A 143 11.67 13.18 9.07
C THR A 143 12.92 12.41 8.66
N LYS A 144 13.87 12.29 9.59
CA LYS A 144 15.05 11.46 9.41
C LYS A 144 14.69 9.99 9.60
N LEU A 145 15.17 9.16 8.69
CA LEU A 145 15.09 7.70 8.73
C LEU A 145 16.51 7.16 8.57
N GLU A 146 16.99 6.39 9.55
CA GLU A 146 18.27 5.69 9.42
C GLU A 146 18.04 4.33 8.76
N ARG A 147 18.74 4.08 7.65
CA ARG A 147 18.61 2.82 6.90
C ARG A 147 19.97 2.40 6.34
N TYR A 148 20.42 1.21 6.69
CA TYR A 148 21.71 0.63 6.25
C TYR A 148 22.91 1.57 6.48
N GLY A 149 22.93 2.29 7.62
CA GLY A 149 23.99 3.24 7.97
C GLY A 149 23.91 4.60 7.27
N ASN A 150 22.87 4.85 6.47
CA ASN A 150 22.61 6.14 5.83
C ASN A 150 21.42 6.85 6.49
N ILE A 151 21.47 8.18 6.54
CA ILE A 151 20.34 9.01 6.96
C ILE A 151 19.59 9.48 5.71
N LEU A 152 18.31 9.15 5.65
CA LEU A 152 17.39 9.59 4.61
C LEU A 152 16.45 10.66 5.20
N GLU A 153 16.14 11.70 4.43
CA GLU A 153 15.16 12.73 4.79
C GLU A 153 13.91 12.55 3.93
N VAL A 154 12.94 11.80 4.46
CA VAL A 154 11.73 11.39 3.73
C VAL A 154 10.48 11.57 4.59
N PRO A 155 9.29 11.76 4.00
CA PRO A 155 8.05 11.89 4.76
C PRO A 155 7.68 10.58 5.47
N ARG A 156 6.75 10.64 6.43
CA ARG A 156 6.14 9.43 6.98
C ARG A 156 5.19 8.85 5.94
N TYR A 157 5.54 7.71 5.39
CA TYR A 157 4.77 7.08 4.32
C TYR A 157 3.89 5.92 4.79
N ASN A 158 3.98 5.49 6.05
CA ASN A 158 3.25 4.34 6.56
C ASN A 158 2.15 4.74 7.55
N LEU A 159 0.91 4.34 7.28
CA LEU A 159 -0.18 4.29 8.27
C LEU A 159 -0.31 2.85 8.77
N VAL A 160 -0.11 2.65 10.06
CA VAL A 160 0.09 1.33 10.65
C VAL A 160 -1.01 1.04 11.67
N PHE A 161 -1.69 -0.09 11.51
CA PHE A 161 -2.69 -0.61 12.45
C PHE A 161 -2.06 -1.76 13.25
N GLY A 162 -1.75 -1.51 14.51
CA GLY A 162 -1.30 -2.52 15.47
C GLY A 162 -2.45 -3.22 16.15
N LEU A 163 -2.58 -4.53 15.93
CA LEU A 163 -3.54 -5.37 16.63
C LEU A 163 -2.87 -5.95 17.86
N ALA A 164 -3.33 -5.56 19.04
CA ALA A 164 -2.83 -6.03 20.32
C ALA A 164 -3.79 -7.07 20.94
N PRO A 165 -3.31 -7.84 21.94
CA PRO A 165 -4.16 -8.67 22.79
C PRO A 165 -5.34 -7.92 23.41
N GLY A 166 -6.45 -8.63 23.63
CA GLY A 166 -7.66 -8.06 24.23
C GLY A 166 -8.52 -7.22 23.29
N GLY A 167 -8.15 -7.12 22.00
CA GLY A 167 -8.93 -6.39 21.00
C GLY A 167 -8.51 -4.93 20.81
N THR A 168 -7.44 -4.47 21.45
CA THR A 168 -6.96 -3.10 21.25
C THR A 168 -6.32 -2.93 19.87
N VAL A 169 -6.67 -1.85 19.18
CA VAL A 169 -6.02 -1.41 17.94
C VAL A 169 -5.34 -0.07 18.17
N VAL A 170 -4.04 -0.01 17.96
CA VAL A 170 -3.26 1.23 18.04
C VAL A 170 -2.87 1.65 16.62
N VAL A 171 -3.02 2.93 16.30
CA VAL A 171 -2.74 3.45 14.96
C VAL A 171 -1.60 4.42 15.03
N TRP A 172 -0.62 4.25 14.13
CA TRP A 172 0.53 5.14 14.03
C TRP A 172 0.75 5.64 12.60
N ILE A 173 1.40 6.79 12.49
CA ILE A 173 2.09 7.20 11.27
C ILE A 173 3.61 7.11 11.49
N MET A 174 4.33 6.56 10.52
CA MET A 174 5.78 6.37 10.64
C MET A 174 6.47 6.21 9.28
N ASN A 175 7.79 6.33 9.24
CA ASN A 175 8.63 5.68 8.22
C ASN A 175 9.74 4.80 8.84
N GLY A 176 9.96 4.93 10.16
CA GLY A 176 10.70 4.03 11.03
C GLY A 176 10.09 4.08 12.44
N ALA A 177 10.35 3.07 13.27
CA ALA A 177 9.75 3.01 14.61
C ALA A 177 10.23 4.15 15.53
N GLU A 178 11.43 4.67 15.28
CA GLU A 178 12.05 5.79 16.00
C GLU A 178 11.30 7.11 15.85
N ASN A 179 10.47 7.26 14.81
CA ASN A 179 9.71 8.47 14.54
C ASN A 179 8.20 8.23 14.43
N ALA A 180 7.74 7.07 14.92
CA ALA A 180 6.34 6.73 15.02
C ALA A 180 5.58 7.74 15.88
N ILE A 181 4.43 8.19 15.37
CA ILE A 181 3.49 9.03 16.10
C ILE A 181 2.20 8.24 16.25
N GLU A 182 1.77 7.99 17.48
CA GLU A 182 0.44 7.43 17.74
C GLU A 182 -0.62 8.48 17.37
N VAL A 183 -1.56 8.08 16.52
CA VAL A 183 -2.64 8.93 16.04
C VAL A 183 -4.01 8.49 16.53
N GLY A 184 -4.12 7.33 17.17
CA GLY A 184 -5.34 6.88 17.80
C GLY A 184 -5.24 5.49 18.42
N ARG A 185 -6.12 5.22 19.37
CA ARG A 185 -6.29 3.92 20.01
C ARG A 185 -7.78 3.58 20.05
N TYR A 186 -8.10 2.36 19.67
CA TYR A 186 -9.47 1.91 19.43
C TYR A 186 -9.68 0.53 20.05
N GLU A 187 -10.91 0.23 20.45
CA GLU A 187 -11.28 -1.06 21.02
C GLU A 187 -12.13 -1.86 20.03
N ALA A 188 -11.75 -3.11 19.82
CA ALA A 188 -12.54 -4.06 19.05
C ALA A 188 -13.57 -4.75 19.94
N THR A 189 -14.63 -5.23 19.30
CA THR A 189 -15.60 -6.10 19.94
C THR A 189 -15.25 -7.56 19.63
N PRO A 190 -15.14 -8.44 20.64
CA PRO A 190 -15.01 -9.87 20.40
C PRO A 190 -16.30 -10.40 19.76
N TYR A 191 -16.18 -11.38 18.87
CA TYR A 191 -17.34 -12.07 18.31
C TYR A 191 -17.06 -13.56 18.16
N ASP A 192 -18.12 -14.35 18.26
CA ASP A 192 -18.06 -15.77 17.99
C ASP A 192 -17.93 -16.00 16.49
N HIS A 193 -16.80 -16.59 16.11
CA HIS A 193 -16.51 -16.91 14.72
C HIS A 193 -17.22 -18.20 14.34
N LYS A 194 -18.44 -18.10 13.79
CA LYS A 194 -19.22 -19.26 13.34
C LYS A 194 -18.71 -19.94 12.05
N LYS A 195 -17.42 -19.86 11.68
CA LYS A 195 -16.86 -20.83 10.72
C LYS A 195 -16.08 -21.88 11.48
N GLU A 196 -16.81 -22.92 11.86
CA GLU A 196 -16.23 -24.25 11.99
C GLU A 196 -15.72 -24.70 10.62
N GLY A 197 -14.51 -25.27 10.60
CA GLY A 197 -13.94 -25.93 9.44
C GLY A 197 -12.46 -25.62 9.30
N GLU A 198 -11.62 -26.55 9.77
CA GLU A 198 -10.18 -26.84 9.54
C GLU A 198 -9.15 -25.69 9.42
N VAL A 199 -9.52 -24.54 8.84
CA VAL A 199 -8.68 -23.42 8.44
C VAL A 199 -8.03 -22.69 9.62
N TYR A 200 -8.76 -22.47 10.72
CA TYR A 200 -8.16 -21.92 11.94
C TYR A 200 -7.53 -23.00 12.81
N THR A 201 -8.15 -24.18 12.93
CA THR A 201 -7.62 -25.29 13.74
C THR A 201 -6.19 -25.62 13.37
N ARG A 202 -5.91 -25.94 12.10
CA ARG A 202 -4.55 -26.30 11.67
C ARG A 202 -3.54 -25.15 11.81
N ARG A 203 -3.99 -23.90 11.63
CA ARG A 203 -3.12 -22.73 11.78
C ARG A 203 -2.84 -22.43 13.26
N THR A 204 -3.82 -22.62 14.12
CA THR A 204 -3.67 -22.58 15.57
C THR A 204 -2.66 -23.64 16.01
N GLU A 205 -2.80 -24.88 15.56
CA GLU A 205 -1.85 -25.96 15.89
C GLU A 205 -0.41 -25.57 15.53
N SER A 206 -0.18 -25.15 14.28
CA SER A 206 1.15 -24.70 13.82
C SER A 206 1.65 -23.44 14.55
N TYR A 207 0.76 -22.58 15.02
CA TYR A 207 1.12 -21.45 15.86
C TYR A 207 1.55 -21.91 17.26
N LEU A 208 0.78 -22.80 17.89
CA LEU A 208 1.06 -23.33 19.23
C LEU A 208 2.33 -24.20 19.24
N GLU A 209 2.64 -24.92 18.17
CA GLU A 209 3.93 -25.61 18.01
C GLU A 209 5.12 -24.65 18.07
N ARG A 210 4.98 -23.42 17.58
CA ARG A 210 6.05 -22.41 17.54
C ARG A 210 6.11 -21.52 18.79
N GLN A 211 4.94 -21.23 19.37
CA GLN A 211 4.79 -20.18 20.39
C GLN A 211 4.25 -20.70 21.72
N GLY A 212 3.79 -21.96 21.80
CA GLY A 212 3.11 -22.53 22.95
C GLY A 212 3.94 -22.49 24.22
N ASP A 213 5.20 -22.93 24.17
CA ASP A 213 6.11 -22.91 25.33
C ASP A 213 6.30 -21.49 25.85
N PHE A 214 6.51 -20.50 24.96
CA PHE A 214 6.64 -19.10 25.34
C PHE A 214 5.37 -18.59 26.04
N LEU A 215 4.19 -18.89 25.49
CA LEU A 215 2.90 -18.47 26.07
C LEU A 215 2.64 -19.15 27.42
N GLN A 216 3.05 -20.41 27.59
CA GLN A 216 2.91 -21.12 28.86
C GLN A 216 3.79 -20.51 29.95
N GLU A 217 5.00 -20.09 29.61
CA GLU A 217 5.95 -19.49 30.56
C GLU A 217 5.63 -18.02 30.87
N ASN A 218 5.23 -17.23 29.86
CA ASN A 218 5.16 -15.77 29.96
C ASN A 218 3.72 -15.22 29.99
N GLY A 219 2.74 -16.03 29.57
CA GLY A 219 1.37 -15.58 29.36
C GLY A 219 1.20 -14.62 28.19
N ILE A 220 -0.05 -14.19 27.97
CA ILE A 220 -0.38 -13.16 26.98
C ILE A 220 -0.26 -11.79 27.67
N ARG A 221 0.50 -10.88 27.07
CA ARG A 221 0.66 -9.52 27.58
C ARG A 221 -0.46 -8.62 27.07
N TYR A 222 -1.30 -8.10 27.97
CA TYR A 222 -2.44 -7.25 27.59
C TYR A 222 -2.14 -5.74 27.60
N ASP A 223 -0.98 -5.32 28.09
CA ASP A 223 -0.65 -3.91 28.34
C ASP A 223 0.74 -3.48 27.87
N GLY A 224 0.99 -2.16 27.94
CA GLY A 224 2.30 -1.55 27.64
C GLY A 224 2.65 -1.57 26.16
N TRP A 225 1.63 -1.30 25.36
CA TRP A 225 1.60 -1.40 23.91
C TRP A 225 1.47 -0.05 23.22
#